data_AF-A0A8J7L148-F1
#
_entry.id   AF-A0A8J7L148-F1
#
_cell.length_a   1.000
_cell.length_b   1.000
_cell.length_c   1.000
_cell.angle_alpha   90.00
_cell.angle_beta   90.00
_cell.angle_gamma   90.00
#
_symmetry.space_group_name_H-M   'P 1'
#
loop_
_entity.id
_entity.type
_entity.pdbx_description
1 polymer ?
#
loop_
_entity_poly.entity_id
_entity_poly.type
_entity_poly.pdbx_seq_one_letter_code
_entity_poly.pdbx_strand_id
1 'polypeptide(L)'
;MISWVLLDFVVTGFAANFFAPRFVNKNLPVMLTVGLAMLAGALIAMSWLEHSTGLILGVLIWGAAWGIIPLCLNLSNREASGNELEAGSAIFTFTAQVSIAAGSAIGGTIVDPAGLAVDFLTGGIVVVLSGLILWGWKTNPHRHVRRQPNTENI
;
A
#
# COMPACT_ATOMS: atom_id res chain seq x y z
N MET A 1 -2.49 -25.45 11.81
CA MET A 1 -1.27 -24.67 11.51
C MET A 1 -1.60 -23.36 10.80
N ILE A 2 -2.38 -23.37 9.71
CA ILE A 2 -2.79 -22.14 8.99
C ILE A 2 -3.46 -21.08 9.89
N SER A 3 -4.35 -21.48 10.81
CA SER A 3 -5.08 -20.53 11.67
C SER A 3 -4.17 -19.73 12.60
N TRP A 4 -3.05 -20.33 13.04
CA TRP A 4 -2.06 -19.66 13.89
C TRP A 4 -1.27 -18.62 13.08
N VAL A 5 -0.87 -18.96 11.84
CA VAL A 5 -0.18 -18.03 10.95
C VAL A 5 -1.06 -16.82 10.60
N LEU A 6 -2.37 -17.04 10.39
CA LEU A 6 -3.33 -15.95 10.16
C LEU A 6 -3.54 -15.09 11.42
N LEU A 7 -3.49 -15.69 12.61
CA LEU A 7 -3.55 -14.96 13.87
C LEU A 7 -2.31 -14.06 14.02
N ASP A 8 -1.12 -14.61 13.79
CA ASP A 8 0.15 -13.87 13.88
C ASP A 8 0.24 -12.75 12.83
N PHE A 9 -0.32 -12.99 11.63
CA PHE A 9 -0.47 -11.97 10.58
C PHE A 9 -1.26 -10.76 11.10
N VAL A 10 -2.43 -10.99 11.71
CA VAL A 10 -3.28 -9.92 12.24
C VAL A 10 -2.59 -9.20 13.41
N VAL A 11 -1.96 -9.93 14.33
CA VAL A 11 -1.22 -9.35 15.46
C VAL A 11 -0.07 -8.47 14.96
N THR A 12 0.67 -8.93 13.97
CA THR A 12 1.79 -8.20 13.38
C THR A 12 1.32 -6.93 12.68
N GLY A 13 0.22 -7.01 11.91
CA GLY A 13 -0.40 -5.85 11.29
C GLY A 13 -0.90 -4.82 12.31
N PHE A 14 -1.49 -5.28 13.42
CA PHE A 14 -1.93 -4.40 14.51
C PHE A 14 -0.76 -3.72 15.21
N ALA A 15 0.31 -4.47 15.50
CA ALA A 15 1.53 -3.92 16.09
C ALA A 15 2.18 -2.88 15.17
N ALA A 16 2.33 -3.18 13.88
CA ALA A 16 2.87 -2.24 12.89
C ALA A 16 2.03 -0.96 12.82
N ASN A 17 0.69 -1.07 12.82
CA ASN A 17 -0.21 0.07 12.83
C ASN A 17 -0.14 0.87 14.16
N PHE A 18 0.26 0.26 15.28
CA PHE A 18 0.50 0.99 16.53
C PHE A 18 1.82 1.77 16.52
N PHE A 19 2.86 1.25 15.87
CA PHE A 19 4.17 1.91 15.78
C PHE A 19 4.23 2.94 14.65
N ALA A 20 3.57 2.69 13.53
CA ALA A 20 3.61 3.53 12.34
C ALA A 20 3.21 5.01 12.58
N PRO A 21 2.15 5.34 13.34
CA PRO A 21 1.76 6.72 13.62
C PRO A 21 2.84 7.53 14.34
N ARG A 22 3.68 6.89 15.16
CA ARG A 22 4.78 7.57 15.87
C ARG A 22 5.85 8.11 14.91
N PHE A 23 6.03 7.46 13.77
CA PHE A 23 7.02 7.82 12.75
C PHE A 23 6.40 8.61 11.59
N VAL A 24 5.13 8.39 11.28
CA VAL A 24 4.42 9.06 10.17
C VAL A 24 4.36 10.58 10.36
N ASN A 25 4.23 11.04 11.62
CA ASN A 25 4.20 12.47 11.97
C ASN A 25 5.46 13.23 11.56
N LYS A 26 6.59 12.53 11.36
CA LYS A 26 7.84 13.15 10.90
C LYS A 26 7.95 13.19 9.38
N ASN A 27 7.54 12.13 8.68
CA ASN A 27 7.63 12.02 7.21
C ASN A 27 6.69 10.95 6.63
N LEU A 28 5.47 11.35 6.28
CA LEU A 28 4.47 10.53 5.59
C LEU A 28 4.98 9.78 4.33
N PRO A 29 5.68 10.43 3.36
CA PRO A 29 6.12 9.73 2.15
C PRO A 29 7.25 8.72 2.39
N VAL A 30 8.08 8.94 3.42
CA VAL A 30 9.14 8.00 3.79
C VAL A 30 8.52 6.73 4.35
N MET A 31 7.54 6.87 5.25
CA MET A 31 6.85 5.72 5.84
C MET A 31 6.09 4.90 4.79
N LEU A 32 5.44 5.57 3.83
CA LEU A 32 4.77 4.91 2.71
C LEU A 32 5.78 4.13 1.83
N THR A 33 6.94 4.73 1.54
CA THR A 33 8.00 4.05 0.77
C THR A 33 8.53 2.83 1.53
N VAL A 34 8.75 2.94 2.84
CA VAL A 34 9.19 1.81 3.67
C VAL A 34 8.16 0.68 3.65
N GLY A 35 6.88 1.00 3.80
CA GLY A 35 5.79 0.01 3.71
C GLY A 35 5.76 -0.70 2.36
N LEU A 36 5.86 0.05 1.25
CA LEU A 36 5.89 -0.51 -0.10
C LEU A 36 7.15 -1.37 -0.35
N ALA A 37 8.31 -0.94 0.14
CA ALA A 37 9.55 -1.70 0.02
C ALA A 37 9.50 -3.00 0.84
N MET A 38 8.95 -2.96 2.05
CA MET A 38 8.71 -4.16 2.86
C MET A 38 7.77 -5.13 2.16
N LEU A 39 6.67 -4.62 1.58
CA LEU A 39 5.70 -5.42 0.83
C LEU A 39 6.34 -6.07 -0.41
N ALA A 40 7.04 -5.28 -1.23
CA ALA A 40 7.72 -5.80 -2.42
C ALA A 40 8.78 -6.85 -2.06
N GLY A 41 9.60 -6.58 -1.04
CA GLY A 41 10.60 -7.51 -0.55
C GLY A 41 9.99 -8.82 -0.06
N ALA A 42 8.86 -8.76 0.67
CA ALA A 42 8.16 -9.95 1.14
C ALA A 42 7.65 -10.80 -0.03
N LEU A 43 6.98 -10.19 -1.01
CA LEU A 43 6.42 -10.92 -2.16
C LEU A 43 7.51 -11.54 -3.04
N ILE A 44 8.59 -10.80 -3.32
CA ILE A 44 9.72 -11.31 -4.11
C ILE A 44 10.43 -12.44 -3.35
N ALA A 45 10.62 -12.30 -2.03
CA ALA A 45 11.20 -13.37 -1.22
C ALA A 45 10.31 -14.63 -1.21
N MET A 46 8.99 -14.49 -1.07
CA MET A 46 8.06 -15.62 -1.14
C MET A 46 8.09 -16.33 -2.50
N SER A 47 8.33 -15.59 -3.60
CA SER A 47 8.47 -16.18 -4.93
C SER A 47 9.69 -17.10 -5.04
N TRP A 48 10.73 -16.92 -4.21
CA TRP A 48 11.99 -17.67 -4.29
C TRP A 48 12.17 -18.69 -3.16
N LEU A 49 11.57 -18.43 -1.99
CA LEU A 49 11.68 -19.28 -0.81
C LEU A 49 10.46 -20.21 -0.71
N GLU A 50 10.55 -21.37 -1.35
CA GLU A 50 9.51 -22.42 -1.27
C GLU A 50 9.51 -23.18 0.08
N HIS A 51 10.41 -22.84 1.00
CA HIS A 51 10.47 -23.43 2.33
C HIS A 51 9.40 -22.84 3.26
N SER A 52 8.74 -23.72 4.04
CA SER A 52 7.65 -23.40 4.99
C SER A 52 7.97 -22.19 5.90
N THR A 53 9.21 -22.08 6.39
CA THR A 53 9.64 -20.97 7.25
C THR A 53 9.72 -19.63 6.51
N GLY A 54 10.17 -19.63 5.25
CA GLY A 54 10.27 -18.42 4.42
C GLY A 54 8.91 -17.85 4.10
N LEU A 55 7.93 -18.71 3.82
CA LEU A 55 6.56 -18.33 3.57
C LEU A 55 5.91 -17.70 4.83
N ILE A 56 6.11 -18.30 6.01
CA ILE A 56 5.60 -17.77 7.28
C ILE A 56 6.18 -16.38 7.55
N LEU A 57 7.50 -16.22 7.47
CA LEU A 57 8.16 -14.92 7.69
C LEU A 57 7.68 -13.87 6.68
N GLY A 58 7.53 -14.27 5.42
CA GLY A 58 6.97 -13.40 4.40
C GLY A 58 5.56 -12.93 4.79
N VAL A 59 4.69 -13.82 5.28
CA VAL A 59 3.31 -13.47 5.63
C VAL A 59 3.30 -12.49 6.80
N LEU A 60 4.19 -12.65 7.78
CA LEU A 60 4.31 -11.69 8.89
C LEU A 60 4.76 -10.30 8.40
N ILE A 61 5.76 -10.24 7.52
CA ILE A 61 6.22 -8.98 6.92
C ILE A 61 5.12 -8.34 6.06
N TRP A 62 4.39 -9.17 5.31
CA TRP A 62 3.24 -8.77 4.52
C TRP A 62 2.17 -8.12 5.41
N GLY A 63 1.87 -8.71 6.58
CA GLY A 63 0.94 -8.14 7.56
C GLY A 63 1.42 -6.82 8.15
N ALA A 64 2.70 -6.71 8.48
CA ALA A 64 3.29 -5.44 8.93
C ALA A 64 3.14 -4.34 7.88
N ALA A 65 3.44 -4.64 6.61
CA ALA A 65 3.33 -3.69 5.52
C ALA A 65 1.87 -3.25 5.30
N TRP A 66 0.92 -4.19 5.39
CA TRP A 66 -0.51 -3.89 5.33
C TRP A 66 -0.98 -3.04 6.52
N GLY A 67 -0.31 -3.04 7.67
CA GLY A 67 -0.60 -2.08 8.75
C GLY A 67 -0.16 -0.65 8.43
N ILE A 68 0.95 -0.50 7.68
CA ILE A 68 1.61 0.80 7.42
C ILE A 68 1.01 1.51 6.21
N ILE A 69 0.86 0.80 5.08
CA ILE A 69 0.45 1.37 3.79
C ILE A 69 -0.94 2.04 3.84
N PRO A 70 -2.03 1.35 4.21
CA PRO A 70 -3.36 1.95 4.22
C PRO A 70 -3.47 3.05 5.27
N LEU A 71 -2.73 3.00 6.37
CA LEU A 71 -2.65 4.11 7.33
C LEU A 71 -2.08 5.36 6.64
N CYS A 72 -0.94 5.24 5.97
CA CYS A 72 -0.31 6.37 5.27
C CYS A 72 -1.20 6.92 4.15
N LEU A 73 -1.86 6.04 3.38
CA LEU A 73 -2.79 6.44 2.33
C LEU A 73 -4.04 7.12 2.88
N ASN A 74 -4.60 6.63 4.00
CA ASN A 74 -5.73 7.28 4.67
C ASN A 74 -5.36 8.69 5.15
N LEU A 75 -4.16 8.86 5.73
CA LEU A 75 -3.67 10.16 6.16
C LEU A 75 -3.48 11.11 4.95
N SER A 76 -2.86 10.63 3.88
CA SER A 76 -2.73 11.38 2.61
C SER A 76 -4.09 11.80 2.05
N ASN A 77 -5.08 10.89 2.09
CA ASN A 77 -6.43 11.13 1.59
C ASN A 77 -7.17 12.16 2.44
N ARG A 78 -7.02 12.11 3.77
CA ARG A 78 -7.59 13.09 4.70
C ARG A 78 -7.01 14.48 4.46
N GLU A 79 -5.69 14.60 4.27
CA GLU A 79 -5.04 15.86 3.91
C GLU A 79 -5.56 16.42 2.57
N ALA A 80 -5.76 15.56 1.56
CA ALA A 80 -6.26 15.97 0.25
C ALA A 80 -7.75 16.33 0.23
N SER A 81 -8.58 15.68 1.05
CA SER A 81 -10.04 15.86 1.07
C SER A 81 -10.48 17.15 1.76
N GLY A 82 -9.62 17.75 2.59
CA GLY A 82 -9.90 19.02 3.25
C GLY A 82 -11.19 18.98 4.06
N ASN A 83 -12.18 19.79 3.66
CA ASN A 83 -13.48 19.90 4.35
C ASN A 83 -14.47 18.77 4.02
N GLU A 84 -14.22 18.00 2.95
CA GLU A 84 -15.12 16.94 2.43
C GLU A 84 -14.65 15.55 2.87
N LEU A 85 -14.40 15.37 4.17
CA LEU A 85 -13.84 14.12 4.72
C LEU A 85 -14.75 12.91 4.52
N GLU A 86 -16.07 13.11 4.57
CA GLU A 86 -17.06 12.03 4.43
C GLU A 86 -17.03 11.45 3.00
N ALA A 87 -17.13 12.31 1.99
CA ALA A 87 -16.99 11.92 0.59
C ALA A 87 -15.59 11.35 0.28
N GLY A 88 -14.54 11.96 0.82
CA GLY A 88 -13.17 11.49 0.66
C GLY A 88 -12.95 10.08 1.21
N SER A 89 -13.55 9.74 2.35
CA SER A 89 -13.45 8.39 2.93
C SER A 89 -14.22 7.33 2.12
N ALA A 90 -15.37 7.72 1.56
CA ALA A 90 -16.18 6.84 0.73
C ALA A 90 -15.47 6.50 -0.59
N ILE A 91 -14.89 7.50 -1.26
CA ILE A 91 -14.12 7.30 -2.50
C ILE A 91 -12.86 6.50 -2.24
N PHE A 92 -12.15 6.73 -1.12
CA PHE A 92 -10.99 5.95 -0.74
C PHE A 92 -11.33 4.46 -0.59
N THR A 93 -12.38 4.16 0.17
CA THR A 93 -12.83 2.78 0.39
C THR A 93 -13.28 2.14 -0.92
N PHE A 94 -14.07 2.85 -1.72
CA PHE A 94 -14.50 2.36 -3.04
C PHE A 94 -13.29 2.03 -3.94
N THR A 95 -12.31 2.92 -4.01
CA THR A 95 -11.08 2.73 -4.79
C THR A 95 -10.29 1.52 -4.31
N ALA A 96 -10.16 1.35 -2.99
CA ALA A 96 -9.50 0.20 -2.39
C ALA A 96 -10.22 -1.11 -2.76
N GLN A 97 -11.55 -1.16 -2.64
CA GLN A 97 -12.34 -2.34 -2.97
C GLN A 97 -12.28 -2.71 -4.46
N VAL A 98 -12.38 -1.72 -5.35
CA VAL A 98 -12.23 -1.93 -6.81
C VAL A 98 -10.83 -2.46 -7.13
N SER A 99 -9.79 -1.92 -6.49
CA SER A 99 -8.42 -2.38 -6.69
C SER A 99 -8.22 -3.82 -6.19
N ILE A 100 -8.80 -4.18 -5.05
CA ILE A 100 -8.77 -5.55 -4.51
C ILE A 100 -9.50 -6.52 -5.45
N ALA A 101 -10.68 -6.13 -5.95
CA ALA A 101 -11.43 -6.94 -6.90
C ALA A 101 -10.66 -7.16 -8.21
N ALA A 102 -10.09 -6.10 -8.78
CA ALA A 102 -9.28 -6.17 -9.98
C ALA A 102 -8.00 -7.02 -9.76
N GLY A 103 -7.31 -6.82 -8.64
CA GLY A 103 -6.13 -7.60 -8.27
C GLY A 103 -6.45 -9.08 -8.07
N SER A 104 -7.57 -9.41 -7.43
CA SER A 104 -8.03 -10.79 -7.26
C SER A 104 -8.37 -11.46 -8.59
N ALA A 105 -9.04 -10.75 -9.51
CA ALA A 105 -9.34 -11.26 -10.84
C ALA A 105 -8.06 -11.54 -11.64
N ILE A 106 -7.11 -10.60 -11.67
CA ILE A 106 -5.84 -10.74 -12.39
C ILE A 106 -4.99 -11.86 -11.76
N GLY A 107 -4.83 -11.86 -10.43
CA GLY A 107 -4.05 -12.87 -9.71
C GLY A 107 -4.61 -14.27 -9.91
N GLY A 108 -5.95 -14.43 -9.89
CA GLY A 108 -6.62 -15.69 -10.22
C GLY A 108 -6.24 -16.21 -11.60
N THR A 109 -6.25 -15.33 -12.62
CA THR A 109 -5.86 -15.74 -14.00
C THR A 109 -4.38 -16.07 -14.16
N ILE A 110 -3.51 -15.58 -13.26
CA ILE A 110 -2.07 -15.85 -13.28
C ILE A 110 -1.77 -17.15 -12.51
N VAL A 111 -2.37 -17.32 -11.33
CA VAL A 111 -2.11 -18.47 -10.45
C VAL A 111 -2.61 -19.78 -11.05
N ASP A 112 -3.75 -19.76 -11.75
CA ASP A 112 -4.37 -20.94 -12.35
C ASP A 112 -3.42 -21.67 -13.32
N PRO A 113 -2.73 -21.00 -14.28
CA PRO A 113 -1.77 -21.65 -15.18
C PRO A 113 -0.30 -21.62 -14.70
N ALA A 114 0.14 -20.59 -13.95
CA ALA A 114 1.56 -20.35 -13.68
C ALA A 114 1.98 -20.60 -12.21
N GLY A 115 1.02 -20.85 -11.32
CA GLY A 115 1.27 -21.16 -9.92
C GLY A 115 1.57 -19.95 -9.03
N LEU A 116 1.72 -20.22 -7.72
CA LEU A 116 1.82 -19.20 -6.67
C LEU A 116 3.11 -18.36 -6.73
N ALA A 117 4.24 -18.97 -7.13
CA ALA A 117 5.52 -18.26 -7.19
C ALA A 117 5.46 -17.10 -8.21
N VAL A 118 4.89 -17.36 -9.39
CA VAL A 118 4.72 -16.34 -10.44
C VAL A 118 3.74 -15.27 -10.00
N ASP A 119 2.64 -15.63 -9.34
CA ASP A 119 1.69 -14.67 -8.78
C ASP A 119 2.38 -13.71 -7.79
N PHE A 120 3.15 -14.22 -6.83
CA PHE A 120 3.91 -13.39 -5.89
C PHE A 120 4.93 -12.48 -6.59
N LEU A 121 5.63 -12.98 -7.61
CA LEU A 121 6.58 -12.16 -8.36
C LEU A 121 5.87 -11.00 -9.09
N THR A 122 4.75 -11.29 -9.77
CA THR A 122 3.97 -10.27 -10.47
C THR A 122 3.42 -9.23 -9.51
N GLY A 123 2.90 -9.65 -8.35
CA GLY A 123 2.49 -8.74 -7.27
C GLY A 123 3.65 -7.86 -6.78
N GLY A 124 4.83 -8.44 -6.57
CA GLY A 124 6.04 -7.70 -6.20
C GLY A 124 6.41 -6.63 -7.22
N ILE A 125 6.38 -6.96 -8.52
CA ILE A 125 6.65 -6.01 -9.62
C ILE A 125 5.63 -4.86 -9.60
N VAL A 126 4.34 -5.15 -9.44
CA VAL A 126 3.28 -4.13 -9.39
C VAL A 126 3.50 -3.18 -8.20
N VAL A 127 3.91 -3.70 -7.04
CA VAL A 127 4.21 -2.87 -5.85
C VAL A 127 5.42 -1.97 -6.10
N VAL A 128 6.49 -2.48 -6.74
CA VAL A 128 7.65 -1.66 -7.12
C VAL A 128 7.26 -0.55 -8.09
N LEU A 129 6.49 -0.88 -9.14
CA LEU A 129 5.98 0.11 -10.09
C LEU A 129 5.13 1.19 -9.40
N SER A 130 4.29 0.79 -8.45
CA SER A 130 3.47 1.73 -7.65
C SER A 130 4.36 2.69 -6.85
N GLY A 131 5.43 2.19 -6.22
CA GLY A 131 6.42 3.02 -5.53
C GLY A 131 7.14 4.01 -6.46
N LEU A 132 7.52 3.57 -7.66
CA LEU A 132 8.15 4.42 -8.67
C LEU A 132 7.21 5.53 -9.16
N ILE A 133 5.93 5.22 -9.38
CA ILE A 133 4.90 6.21 -9.77
C ILE A 133 4.75 7.28 -8.68
N LEU A 134 4.64 6.86 -7.41
CA LEU A 134 4.54 7.78 -6.28
C LEU A 134 5.75 8.72 -6.19
N TRP A 135 6.95 8.19 -6.41
CA TRP A 135 8.17 8.99 -6.44
C TRP A 135 8.20 9.96 -7.62
N GLY A 136 7.79 9.51 -8.82
CA GLY A 136 7.71 10.36 -10.01
C GLY A 136 6.68 11.49 -9.93
N TRP A 137 5.61 11.30 -9.16
CA TRP A 137 4.63 12.35 -8.88
C TRP A 137 5.14 13.34 -7.83
N LYS A 138 5.81 12.85 -6.78
CA LYS A 138 6.40 13.70 -5.74
C LYS A 138 7.51 14.61 -6.28
N THR A 139 8.26 14.17 -7.29
CA THR A 139 9.33 14.96 -7.94
C THR A 139 8.81 15.96 -8.98
N ASN A 140 7.50 15.99 -9.26
CA ASN A 140 6.86 16.97 -10.16
C ASN A 140 5.84 17.90 -9.43
N PRO A 141 6.25 18.76 -8.48
CA PRO A 141 5.29 19.60 -7.73
C PRO A 141 4.80 20.84 -8.49
N HIS A 142 5.25 21.11 -9.73
CA HIS A 142 4.93 22.36 -10.44
C HIS A 142 4.00 22.16 -11.63
N ARG A 143 2.68 22.05 -11.38
CA ARG A 143 1.69 22.41 -12.41
C ARG A 143 0.33 22.96 -11.96
N HIS A 144 0.09 23.20 -10.67
CA HIS A 144 -1.19 23.76 -10.20
C HIS A 144 -1.10 25.08 -9.41
N VAL A 145 -0.23 26.00 -9.83
CA VAL A 145 -0.32 27.42 -9.41
C VAL A 145 -0.18 28.34 -10.63
N ARG A 146 -1.32 28.73 -11.21
CA ARG A 146 -1.66 30.09 -11.70
C ARG A 146 -2.85 30.01 -12.65
N ARG A 147 -4.03 30.37 -12.12
CA ARG A 147 -4.95 31.38 -12.68
C ARG A 147 -6.23 31.40 -11.83
N GLN A 148 -6.15 32.07 -10.68
CA GLN A 148 -7.28 32.90 -10.25
C GLN A 148 -6.76 34.34 -10.32
N PRO A 149 -7.14 35.12 -11.35
CA PRO A 149 -6.91 36.55 -11.32
C PRO A 149 -7.76 37.12 -10.18
N ASN A 150 -7.06 37.76 -9.25
CA ASN A 150 -7.63 38.65 -8.25
C ASN A 150 -8.42 39.76 -8.99
N THR A 151 -9.72 39.80 -8.81
CA THR A 151 -10.56 40.97 -9.14
C THR A 151 -11.41 41.34 -7.95
N GLU A 152 -10.75 41.72 -6.85
CA GLU A 152 -11.22 42.88 -6.08
C GLU A 152 -10.63 44.13 -6.74
N ASN A 153 -11.52 44.94 -7.30
CA ASN A 153 -11.45 46.38 -7.56
C ASN A 153 -12.37 46.69 -8.74
N ILE A 154 -13.63 47.04 -8.44
CA ILE A 154 -14.32 48.31 -8.77
C ILE A 154 -15.62 48.32 -7.97
#